data_AF-A0A0Q0ZN75-F1
#
_entry.id   AF-A0A0Q0ZN75-F1
#
_cell.length_a   1.000
_cell.length_b   1.000
_cell.length_c   1.000
_cell.angle_alpha   90.00
_cell.angle_beta   90.00
_cell.angle_gamma   90.00
#
_symmetry.space_group_name_H-M   'P 1'
#
loop_
_entity.id
_entity.type
_entity.pdbx_description
1 polymer ?
#
loop_
_entity_poly.entity_id
_entity_poly.type
_entity_poly.pdbx_seq_one_letter_code
_entity_poly.pdbx_strand_id
1 'polypeptide(L)'
;MGMKTLITPLPKKPVHKKKVVSVVPVCPACGMPTQEGDHFCENCGAELTRVPQAPPPPPPPPPPAPGPAQPSYAPAQKEKNPLLALVASFLLVGSGQVYNGQHVKGLILFFIGLFGSFLVVPSILVWLYAWYDAYRTAKRMNAGEIPFRDYTNGGIIIYIVGIIVMIAVYNILIVMIAEFFYEMENSYYGDDVCFGFDCDY
;
A
#
# COMPACT_ATOMS: atom_id res chain seq x y z
N MET A 1 -33.75 -39.73 8.51
CA MET A 1 -33.65 -38.35 8.01
C MET A 1 -32.75 -38.36 6.79
N GLY A 2 -33.32 -38.40 5.58
CA GLY A 2 -32.59 -38.49 4.31
C GLY A 2 -32.74 -37.21 3.51
N MET A 3 -31.61 -36.55 3.19
CA MET A 3 -31.56 -35.37 2.33
C MET A 3 -31.80 -35.79 0.88
N LYS A 4 -32.88 -35.28 0.28
CA LYS A 4 -33.21 -35.47 -1.14
C LYS A 4 -32.57 -34.35 -1.95
N THR A 5 -31.83 -34.75 -2.98
CA THR A 5 -31.24 -33.95 -4.07
C THR A 5 -32.33 -33.29 -4.91
N LEU A 6 -32.16 -32.01 -5.25
CA LEU A 6 -32.97 -31.33 -6.26
C LEU A 6 -32.04 -30.68 -7.28
N ILE A 7 -32.05 -31.22 -8.50
CA ILE A 7 -31.40 -30.69 -9.69
C ILE A 7 -32.54 -30.26 -10.62
N THR A 8 -32.63 -28.98 -10.96
CA THR A 8 -33.66 -28.46 -11.88
C THR A 8 -33.00 -27.96 -13.16
N PRO A 9 -33.39 -28.46 -14.36
CA PRO A 9 -32.90 -27.93 -15.63
C PRO A 9 -33.72 -26.71 -16.11
N LEU A 10 -33.06 -25.74 -16.74
CA LEU A 10 -33.62 -24.50 -17.30
C LEU A 10 -34.23 -24.69 -18.71
N PRO A 11 -35.32 -23.95 -19.07
CA PRO A 11 -36.01 -24.07 -20.36
C PRO A 11 -35.40 -23.21 -21.50
N LYS A 12 -35.46 -23.71 -22.75
CA LYS A 12 -35.00 -23.02 -23.98
C LYS A 12 -36.08 -22.06 -24.53
N LYS A 13 -35.68 -20.88 -25.04
CA LYS A 13 -36.55 -19.87 -25.69
C LYS A 13 -36.59 -20.02 -27.23
N PRO A 14 -37.74 -19.71 -27.90
CA PRO A 14 -37.89 -19.77 -29.35
C PRO A 14 -37.59 -18.43 -30.05
N VAL A 15 -37.26 -18.52 -31.36
CA VAL A 15 -36.84 -17.42 -32.26
C VAL A 15 -38.01 -17.00 -33.16
N HIS A 16 -38.32 -15.71 -33.25
CA HIS A 16 -39.30 -15.15 -34.22
C HIS A 16 -38.62 -14.16 -35.20
N LYS A 17 -38.86 -14.37 -36.50
CA LYS A 17 -38.44 -13.53 -37.63
C LYS A 17 -39.53 -12.49 -37.96
N LYS A 18 -39.16 -11.25 -38.34
CA LYS A 18 -40.09 -10.19 -38.84
C LYS A 18 -39.73 -9.73 -40.26
N LYS A 19 -40.78 -9.52 -41.08
CA LYS A 19 -40.82 -9.07 -42.49
C LYS A 19 -40.53 -7.58 -42.66
N VAL A 20 -39.98 -7.20 -43.82
CA VAL A 20 -39.68 -5.82 -44.27
C VAL A 20 -40.80 -5.31 -45.18
N VAL A 21 -41.23 -4.05 -45.01
CA VAL A 21 -42.16 -3.33 -45.90
C VAL A 21 -41.53 -1.99 -46.28
N SER A 22 -41.52 -1.64 -47.57
CA SER A 22 -40.91 -0.44 -48.14
C SER A 22 -41.92 0.36 -48.97
N VAL A 23 -42.01 1.68 -48.77
CA VAL A 23 -42.63 2.61 -49.73
C VAL A 23 -41.78 3.89 -49.77
N VAL A 24 -41.25 4.24 -50.94
CA VAL A 24 -40.77 5.60 -51.23
C VAL A 24 -41.39 6.01 -52.58
N PRO A 25 -42.26 7.03 -52.63
CA PRO A 25 -43.10 7.33 -53.80
C PRO A 25 -42.44 8.26 -54.85
N VAL A 26 -41.11 8.44 -54.85
CA VAL A 26 -40.41 9.35 -55.79
C VAL A 26 -39.11 8.70 -56.30
N CYS A 27 -38.88 8.78 -57.61
CA CYS A 27 -37.70 8.23 -58.28
C CYS A 27 -36.44 9.03 -57.93
N PRO A 28 -35.36 8.40 -57.41
CA PRO A 28 -34.13 9.10 -57.04
C PRO A 28 -33.31 9.60 -58.24
N ALA A 29 -33.57 9.08 -59.45
CA ALA A 29 -32.82 9.44 -60.64
C ALA A 29 -33.38 10.68 -61.37
N CYS A 30 -34.70 10.89 -61.36
CA CYS A 30 -35.34 11.99 -62.11
C CYS A 30 -36.35 12.83 -61.31
N GLY A 31 -36.69 12.43 -60.08
CA GLY A 31 -37.58 13.20 -59.19
C GLY A 31 -39.08 13.08 -59.48
N MET A 32 -39.49 12.26 -60.46
CA MET A 32 -40.91 12.02 -60.74
C MET A 32 -41.52 11.02 -59.74
N PRO A 33 -42.83 11.14 -59.41
CA PRO A 33 -43.50 10.19 -58.53
C PRO A 33 -43.55 8.79 -59.15
N THR A 34 -43.43 7.75 -58.32
CA THR A 34 -43.41 6.34 -58.72
C THR A 34 -44.58 5.58 -58.09
N GLN A 35 -45.12 4.59 -58.79
CA GLN A 35 -46.25 3.80 -58.29
C GLN A 35 -45.77 2.63 -57.41
N GLU A 36 -46.62 2.20 -56.49
CA GLU A 36 -46.32 1.07 -55.61
C GLU A 36 -46.20 -0.23 -56.42
N GLY A 37 -45.00 -0.82 -56.43
CA GLY A 37 -44.72 -2.06 -57.16
C GLY A 37 -43.89 -1.88 -58.43
N ASP A 38 -43.52 -0.65 -58.80
CA ASP A 38 -42.68 -0.40 -59.96
C ASP A 38 -41.24 -0.87 -59.73
N HIS A 39 -40.78 -1.78 -60.58
CA HIS A 39 -39.38 -2.21 -60.58
C HIS A 39 -38.46 -1.21 -61.26
N PHE A 40 -38.99 -0.43 -62.20
CA PHE A 40 -38.29 0.60 -62.98
C PHE A 40 -39.18 1.86 -63.11
N CYS A 41 -38.57 3.04 -63.14
CA CYS A 41 -39.26 4.30 -63.36
C CYS A 41 -39.73 4.42 -64.81
N GLU A 42 -41.02 4.57 -65.03
CA GLU A 42 -41.61 4.66 -66.38
C GLU A 42 -41.16 5.90 -67.16
N ASN A 43 -40.73 6.95 -66.47
CA ASN A 43 -40.35 8.22 -67.11
C ASN A 43 -38.87 8.31 -67.53
N CYS A 44 -37.95 7.72 -66.75
CA CYS A 44 -36.51 7.79 -67.04
C CYS A 44 -35.82 6.42 -67.19
N GLY A 45 -36.51 5.32 -66.89
CA GLY A 45 -35.99 3.96 -67.00
C GLY A 45 -35.13 3.47 -65.83
N ALA A 46 -34.97 4.26 -64.75
CA ALA A 46 -34.12 3.89 -63.62
C ALA A 46 -34.73 2.77 -62.75
N GLU A 47 -33.93 1.77 -62.34
CA GLU A 47 -34.39 0.67 -61.48
C GLU A 47 -34.61 1.16 -60.03
N LEU A 48 -35.84 1.02 -59.52
CA LEU A 48 -36.22 1.46 -58.18
C LEU A 48 -35.98 0.38 -57.10
N THR A 49 -35.70 -0.86 -57.53
CA THR A 49 -35.64 -2.04 -56.66
C THR A 49 -34.29 -2.21 -55.93
N ARG A 50 -33.27 -1.40 -56.20
CA ARG A 50 -31.97 -1.53 -55.52
C ARG A 50 -31.39 -0.19 -55.09
N VAL A 51 -31.63 0.15 -53.82
CA VAL A 51 -30.61 0.90 -53.07
C VAL A 51 -29.41 -0.04 -52.91
N PRO A 52 -28.21 0.29 -53.38
CA PRO A 52 -27.03 -0.53 -53.13
C PRO A 52 -26.79 -0.62 -51.62
N GLN A 53 -27.15 -1.74 -51.02
CA GLN A 53 -26.86 -2.00 -49.62
C GLN A 53 -25.36 -2.23 -49.52
N ALA A 54 -24.67 -1.31 -48.83
CA ALA A 54 -23.25 -1.44 -48.55
C ALA A 54 -22.99 -2.81 -47.90
N PRO A 55 -21.90 -3.53 -48.29
CA PRO A 55 -21.59 -4.82 -47.70
C PRO A 55 -21.47 -4.69 -46.19
N PRO A 56 -22.00 -5.66 -45.41
CA PRO A 56 -21.92 -5.61 -43.95
C PRO A 56 -20.45 -5.56 -43.51
N PRO A 57 -20.13 -4.81 -42.44
CA PRO A 57 -18.76 -4.73 -41.94
C PRO A 57 -18.26 -6.14 -41.54
N PRO A 58 -16.96 -6.42 -41.74
CA PRO A 58 -16.39 -7.71 -41.38
C PRO A 58 -16.55 -7.98 -39.88
N PRO A 59 -16.76 -9.25 -39.48
CA PRO A 59 -16.88 -9.61 -38.07
C PRO A 59 -15.59 -9.25 -37.31
N PRO A 60 -15.70 -8.85 -36.03
CA PRO A 60 -14.53 -8.56 -35.20
C PRO A 60 -13.63 -9.79 -35.09
N PRO A 61 -12.30 -9.62 -35.02
CA PRO A 61 -11.38 -10.73 -34.88
C PRO A 61 -11.66 -11.52 -33.59
N PRO A 62 -11.47 -12.84 -33.60
CA PRO A 62 -11.63 -13.66 -32.39
C PRO A 62 -10.66 -13.20 -31.30
N PRO A 63 -11.03 -13.34 -30.01
CA PRO A 63 -10.13 -13.03 -28.90
C PRO A 63 -8.80 -13.78 -29.06
N PRO A 64 -7.66 -13.18 -28.66
CA PRO A 64 -6.39 -13.88 -28.64
C PRO A 64 -6.52 -15.18 -27.86
N ALA A 65 -6.05 -16.29 -28.45
CA ALA A 65 -6.00 -17.57 -27.73
C ALA A 65 -5.20 -17.37 -26.42
N PRO A 66 -5.62 -18.00 -25.30
CA PRO A 66 -4.82 -18.00 -24.08
C PRO A 66 -3.40 -18.44 -24.42
N GLY A 67 -2.44 -17.53 -24.24
CA GLY A 67 -1.03 -17.88 -24.42
C GLY A 67 -0.66 -19.05 -23.51
N PRO A 68 0.38 -19.83 -23.85
CA PRO A 68 0.88 -20.87 -22.96
C PRO A 68 1.12 -20.25 -21.57
N ALA A 69 0.56 -20.88 -20.54
CA ALA A 69 0.71 -20.44 -19.16
C ALA A 69 2.21 -20.27 -18.86
N GLN A 70 2.64 -19.02 -18.66
CA GLN A 70 4.02 -18.75 -18.30
C GLN A 70 4.27 -19.42 -16.95
N PRO A 71 5.32 -20.25 -16.81
CA PRO A 71 5.71 -20.74 -15.50
C PRO A 71 5.96 -19.54 -14.59
N SER A 72 5.14 -19.43 -13.55
CA SER A 72 5.32 -18.43 -12.51
C SER A 72 6.56 -18.83 -11.72
N TYR A 73 7.72 -18.32 -12.15
CA TYR A 73 8.92 -18.37 -11.33
C TYR A 73 8.69 -17.43 -10.15
N ALA A 74 8.20 -17.98 -9.03
CA ALA A 74 8.20 -17.26 -7.77
C ALA A 74 9.66 -16.86 -7.48
N PRO A 75 9.97 -15.55 -7.33
CA PRO A 75 11.34 -15.14 -7.08
C PRO A 75 11.81 -15.80 -5.78
N ALA A 76 13.03 -16.32 -5.78
CA ALA A 76 13.68 -16.83 -4.58
C ALA A 76 13.65 -15.71 -3.52
N GLN A 77 12.83 -15.85 -2.48
CA GLN A 77 12.68 -14.81 -1.48
C GLN A 77 13.98 -14.69 -0.69
N LYS A 78 14.52 -13.47 -0.64
CA LYS A 78 15.72 -13.15 0.13
C LYS A 78 15.42 -13.39 1.62
N GLU A 79 16.16 -14.25 2.28
CA GLU A 79 15.98 -14.47 3.72
C GLU A 79 16.69 -13.39 4.55
N LYS A 80 16.14 -13.08 5.73
CA LYS A 80 16.79 -12.25 6.75
C LYS A 80 17.62 -13.12 7.70
N ASN A 81 18.68 -12.58 8.28
CA ASN A 81 19.41 -13.23 9.36
C ASN A 81 18.86 -12.76 10.72
N PRO A 82 18.15 -13.61 11.50
CA PRO A 82 17.57 -13.20 12.78
C PRO A 82 18.60 -12.80 13.83
N LEU A 83 19.78 -13.42 13.81
CA LEU A 83 20.86 -13.09 14.74
C LEU A 83 21.44 -11.72 14.43
N LEU A 84 21.57 -11.37 13.13
CA LEU A 84 22.00 -10.03 12.74
C LEU A 84 20.99 -8.96 13.18
N ALA A 85 19.69 -9.24 13.05
CA ALA A 85 18.63 -8.34 13.55
C ALA A 85 18.74 -8.14 15.07
N LEU A 86 19.00 -9.22 15.82
CA LEU A 86 19.19 -9.17 17.27
C LEU A 86 20.41 -8.33 17.65
N VAL A 87 21.58 -8.64 17.07
CA VAL A 87 22.85 -7.95 17.38
C VAL A 87 22.80 -6.48 16.97
N ALA A 88 22.09 -6.15 15.88
CA ALA A 88 21.82 -4.75 15.55
C ALA A 88 21.10 -4.06 16.71
N SER A 89 19.95 -4.57 17.15
CA SER A 89 19.21 -3.98 18.28
C SER A 89 19.97 -4.00 19.61
N PHE A 90 20.92 -4.92 19.79
CA PHE A 90 21.87 -4.93 20.90
C PHE A 90 22.76 -3.70 20.90
N LEU A 91 23.47 -3.49 19.79
CA LEU A 91 24.46 -2.41 19.66
C LEU A 91 23.80 -1.04 19.65
N LEU A 92 22.63 -0.95 19.04
CA LEU A 92 21.84 0.27 18.98
C LEU A 92 20.36 -0.09 19.02
N VAL A 93 19.70 0.27 20.12
CA VAL A 93 18.27 0.04 20.32
C VAL A 93 17.46 0.52 19.10
N GLY A 94 16.55 -0.31 18.62
CA GLY A 94 15.69 0.01 17.45
C GLY A 94 16.31 -0.32 16.08
N SER A 95 17.61 -0.60 15.97
CA SER A 95 18.23 -0.80 14.66
C SER A 95 17.91 -2.16 14.01
N GLY A 96 17.66 -3.21 14.79
CA GLY A 96 17.16 -4.50 14.28
C GLY A 96 15.76 -4.40 13.67
N GLN A 97 14.91 -3.52 14.17
CA GLN A 97 13.62 -3.19 13.56
C GLN A 97 13.82 -2.49 12.22
N VAL A 98 14.81 -1.60 12.09
CA VAL A 98 15.18 -0.95 10.81
C VAL A 98 15.72 -1.98 9.81
N TYR A 99 16.55 -2.94 10.25
CA TYR A 99 17.00 -4.07 9.44
C TYR A 99 15.83 -4.91 8.90
N ASN A 100 14.79 -5.07 9.72
CA ASN A 100 13.53 -5.72 9.35
C ASN A 100 12.59 -4.81 8.51
N GLY A 101 13.05 -3.63 8.09
CA GLY A 101 12.28 -2.65 7.32
C GLY A 101 11.23 -1.87 8.13
N GLN A 102 11.17 -2.05 9.45
CA GLN A 102 10.23 -1.41 10.37
C GLN A 102 10.83 -0.16 11.03
N HIS A 103 11.25 0.80 10.21
CA HIS A 103 11.99 2.00 10.64
C HIS A 103 11.24 2.87 11.67
N VAL A 104 9.91 3.04 11.53
CA VAL A 104 9.10 3.78 12.52
C VAL A 104 9.11 3.10 13.89
N LYS A 105 9.03 1.76 13.94
CA LYS A 105 9.16 1.03 15.21
C LYS A 105 10.55 1.19 15.81
N GLY A 106 11.59 1.17 14.97
CA GLY A 106 12.95 1.45 15.41
C GLY A 106 13.06 2.80 16.10
N LEU A 107 12.50 3.86 15.50
CA LEU A 107 12.51 5.20 16.07
C LEU A 107 11.72 5.30 17.38
N ILE A 108 10.55 4.66 17.47
CA ILE A 108 9.74 4.61 18.70
C ILE A 108 10.50 3.88 19.82
N LEU A 109 11.09 2.72 19.54
CA LEU A 109 11.86 1.99 20.54
C LEU A 109 13.10 2.75 20.99
N PHE A 110 13.74 3.49 20.06
CA PHE A 110 14.84 4.38 20.43
C PHE A 110 14.38 5.51 21.35
N PHE A 111 13.25 6.17 21.05
CA PHE A 111 12.68 7.19 21.92
C PHE A 111 12.37 6.64 23.32
N ILE A 112 11.68 5.50 23.40
CA ILE A 112 11.34 4.88 24.68
C ILE A 112 12.62 4.47 25.43
N GLY A 113 13.63 3.93 24.75
CA GLY A 113 14.90 3.58 25.38
C GLY A 113 15.66 4.80 25.91
N LEU A 114 15.70 5.89 25.12
CA LEU A 114 16.40 7.11 25.47
C LEU A 114 15.75 7.83 26.66
N PHE A 115 14.44 8.08 26.59
CA PHE A 115 13.70 8.76 27.65
C PHE A 115 13.32 7.83 28.81
N GLY A 116 13.27 6.52 28.58
CA GLY A 116 13.06 5.54 29.65
C GLY A 116 14.27 5.43 30.57
N SER A 117 15.47 5.81 30.10
CA SER A 117 16.76 5.60 30.78
C SER A 117 16.84 6.18 32.19
N PHE A 118 16.02 7.18 32.54
CA PHE A 118 15.86 7.68 33.91
C PHE A 118 15.42 6.59 34.90
N LEU A 119 14.78 5.52 34.42
CA LEU A 119 14.34 4.37 35.20
C LEU A 119 15.08 3.11 34.76
N VAL A 120 16.11 2.73 35.51
CA VAL A 120 17.04 1.64 35.15
C VAL A 120 16.32 0.30 34.89
N VAL A 121 15.46 -0.13 35.80
CA VAL A 121 14.80 -1.45 35.70
C VAL A 121 13.84 -1.53 34.50
N PRO A 122 12.88 -0.60 34.32
CA PRO A 122 12.04 -0.57 33.11
C PRO A 122 12.84 -0.44 31.82
N SER A 123 13.94 0.32 31.82
CA SER A 123 14.80 0.50 30.65
C SER A 123 15.41 -0.80 30.16
N ILE A 124 15.96 -1.59 31.09
CA ILE A 124 16.55 -2.89 30.76
C ILE A 124 15.48 -3.82 30.18
N LEU A 125 14.26 -3.81 30.72
CA LEU A 125 13.15 -4.63 30.19
C LEU A 125 12.78 -4.23 28.75
N VAL A 126 12.68 -2.93 28.46
CA VAL A 126 12.39 -2.43 27.11
C VAL A 126 13.53 -2.77 26.15
N TRP A 127 14.78 -2.67 26.60
CA TRP A 127 15.95 -3.01 25.78
C TRP A 127 15.97 -4.50 25.40
N LEU A 128 15.75 -5.39 26.37
CA LEU A 128 15.63 -6.83 26.13
C LEU A 128 14.43 -7.15 25.21
N TYR A 129 13.31 -6.46 25.39
CA TYR A 129 12.15 -6.58 24.50
C TYR A 129 12.51 -6.19 23.06
N ALA A 130 13.24 -5.10 22.85
CA ALA A 130 13.64 -4.65 21.51
C ALA A 130 14.50 -5.69 20.78
N TRP A 131 15.32 -6.46 21.49
CA TRP A 131 16.11 -7.55 20.90
C TRP A 131 15.25 -8.73 20.50
N TYR A 132 14.39 -9.16 21.43
CA TYR A 132 13.47 -10.25 21.21
C TYR A 132 12.53 -9.95 20.02
N ASP A 133 12.00 -8.73 19.96
CA ASP A 133 11.14 -8.28 18.86
C ASP A 133 11.86 -8.29 17.51
N ALA A 134 13.11 -7.80 17.44
CA ALA A 134 13.89 -7.82 16.21
C ALA A 134 14.19 -9.24 15.71
N TYR A 135 14.64 -10.12 16.62
CA TYR A 135 14.91 -11.52 16.33
C TYR A 135 13.64 -12.24 15.84
N ARG A 136 12.55 -12.14 16.62
CA ARG A 136 11.28 -12.81 16.31
C ARG A 136 10.72 -12.31 14.99
N THR A 137 10.78 -11.02 14.72
CA THR A 137 10.26 -10.44 13.49
C THR A 137 11.03 -10.94 12.26
N ALA A 138 12.36 -11.03 12.32
CA ALA A 138 13.15 -11.61 11.24
C ALA A 138 12.78 -13.09 10.98
N LYS A 139 12.65 -13.88 12.06
CA LYS A 139 12.25 -15.30 11.97
C LYS A 139 10.86 -15.46 11.35
N ARG A 140 9.91 -14.59 11.70
CA ARG A 140 8.54 -14.62 11.18
C ARG A 140 8.45 -14.21 9.71
N MET A 141 9.28 -13.27 9.24
CA MET A 141 9.38 -12.94 7.81
C MET A 141 9.92 -14.13 7.01
N ASN A 142 10.97 -14.79 7.50
CA ASN A 142 11.53 -15.98 6.85
C ASN A 142 10.52 -17.14 6.82
N ALA A 143 9.69 -17.28 7.86
CA ALA A 143 8.64 -18.28 7.93
C ALA A 143 7.40 -17.95 7.07
N GLY A 144 7.36 -16.76 6.43
CA GLY A 144 6.21 -16.32 5.64
C GLY A 144 4.97 -15.93 6.45
N GLU A 145 5.08 -15.83 7.79
CA GLU A 145 3.97 -15.42 8.66
C GLU A 145 3.61 -13.94 8.50
N ILE A 146 4.60 -13.11 8.14
CA ILE A 146 4.44 -11.68 7.90
C ILE A 146 5.11 -11.32 6.57
N PRO A 147 4.59 -10.31 5.84
CA PRO A 147 5.15 -9.95 4.55
C PRO A 147 6.60 -9.51 4.70
N PHE A 148 7.46 -10.05 3.83
CA PHE A 148 8.85 -9.64 3.74
C PHE A 148 8.93 -8.15 3.39
N ARG A 149 9.72 -7.39 4.17
CA ARG A 149 9.95 -5.97 3.93
C ARG A 149 11.45 -5.70 3.77
N ASP A 150 11.78 -5.13 2.62
CA ASP A 150 13.11 -4.60 2.38
C ASP A 150 13.36 -3.32 3.17
N TYR A 151 14.61 -3.11 3.58
CA TYR A 151 15.00 -1.82 4.08
C TYR A 151 15.10 -0.86 2.89
N THR A 152 14.69 0.39 3.09
CA THR A 152 14.84 1.43 2.09
C THR A 152 15.89 2.43 2.56
N ASN A 153 16.69 2.97 1.64
CA ASN A 153 17.70 3.98 1.97
C ASN A 153 17.06 5.20 2.65
N GLY A 154 15.90 5.65 2.16
CA GLY A 154 15.14 6.73 2.78
C GLY A 154 14.71 6.40 4.22
N GLY A 155 14.24 5.19 4.49
CA GLY A 155 13.88 4.76 5.84
C GLY A 155 15.07 4.73 6.80
N ILE A 156 16.25 4.31 6.33
CA ILE A 156 17.49 4.34 7.11
C ILE A 156 17.91 5.79 7.40
N ILE A 157 17.86 6.69 6.40
CA ILE A 157 18.21 8.11 6.59
C ILE A 157 17.29 8.75 7.61
N ILE A 158 15.98 8.56 7.51
CA ILE A 158 15.00 9.08 8.47
C ILE A 158 15.30 8.59 9.89
N TYR A 159 15.66 7.31 10.04
CA TYR A 159 16.02 6.75 11.35
C TYR A 159 17.28 7.40 11.94
N ILE A 160 18.35 7.54 11.14
CA ILE A 160 19.61 8.14 11.60
C ILE A 160 19.41 9.62 11.95
N VAL A 161 18.75 10.40 11.08
CA VAL A 161 18.46 11.81 11.33
C VAL A 161 17.59 11.95 12.58
N GLY A 162 16.56 11.11 12.72
CA GLY A 162 15.70 11.07 13.90
C GLY A 162 16.49 10.81 15.18
N ILE A 163 17.42 9.85 15.18
CA ILE A 163 18.31 9.59 16.33
C ILE A 163 19.14 10.82 16.67
N ILE A 164 19.80 11.44 15.69
CA ILE A 164 20.67 12.60 15.93
C ILE A 164 19.85 13.73 16.56
N VAL A 165 18.67 14.02 16.02
CA VAL A 165 17.77 15.04 16.57
C VAL A 165 17.35 14.69 18.00
N MET A 166 16.95 13.44 18.26
CA MET A 166 16.53 13.03 19.60
C MET A 166 17.67 13.05 20.61
N ILE A 167 18.89 12.65 20.23
CA ILE A 167 20.07 12.76 21.09
C ILE A 167 20.37 14.23 21.39
N ALA A 168 20.33 15.11 20.40
CA ALA A 168 20.57 16.54 20.61
C ALA A 168 19.53 17.14 21.58
N VAL A 169 18.24 16.86 21.37
CA VAL A 169 17.15 17.30 22.25
C VAL A 169 17.31 16.73 23.66
N TYR A 170 17.66 15.45 23.78
CA TYR A 170 17.88 14.80 25.07
C TYR A 170 19.04 15.44 25.84
N ASN A 171 20.17 15.74 25.18
CA ASN A 171 21.29 16.42 25.83
C ASN A 171 20.93 17.84 26.27
N ILE A 172 20.22 18.61 25.44
CA ILE A 172 19.72 19.94 25.81
C ILE A 172 18.80 19.82 27.04
N LEU A 173 17.89 18.85 27.05
CA LEU A 173 16.99 18.60 28.17
C LEU A 173 17.76 18.25 29.45
N ILE A 174 18.77 17.38 29.38
CA ILE A 174 19.60 17.00 30.52
C ILE A 174 20.34 18.22 31.09
N VAL A 175 20.90 19.08 30.23
CA VAL A 175 21.58 20.31 30.68
C VAL A 175 20.60 21.24 31.38
N MET A 176 19.42 21.52 30.80
CA MET A 176 18.40 22.36 31.43
C MET A 176 17.96 21.81 32.79
N ILE A 177 17.78 20.48 32.89
CA ILE A 177 17.40 19.83 34.14
C ILE A 177 18.54 19.93 35.18
N ALA A 178 19.78 19.70 34.76
CA ALA A 178 20.95 19.79 35.63
C ALA A 178 21.16 21.21 36.17
N GLU A 179 21.00 22.22 35.32
CA GLU A 179 21.05 23.64 35.72
C GLU A 179 19.97 23.95 36.76
N PHE A 180 18.73 23.51 36.53
CA PHE A 180 17.64 23.68 37.49
C PHE A 180 17.95 23.04 38.86
N PHE A 181 18.47 21.81 38.88
CA PHE A 181 18.84 21.15 40.13
C PHE A 181 20.04 21.81 40.81
N TYR A 182 21.00 22.31 40.04
CA TYR A 182 22.15 23.04 40.56
C TYR A 182 21.72 24.35 41.24
N GLU A 183 20.81 25.10 40.62
CA GLU A 183 20.24 26.31 41.23
C GLU A 183 19.45 25.99 42.51
N MET A 184 18.66 24.92 42.50
CA MET A 184 17.92 24.46 43.68
C MET A 184 18.86 24.06 44.82
N GLU A 185 19.94 23.33 44.53
CA GLU A 185 20.93 22.93 45.52
C GLU A 185 21.70 24.14 46.08
N ASN A 186 22.15 25.05 45.21
CA ASN A 186 22.86 26.25 45.63
C ASN A 186 21.97 27.21 46.44
N SER A 187 20.67 27.30 46.10
CA SER A 187 19.71 28.06 46.91
C SER A 187 19.44 27.41 48.27
N TYR A 188 19.52 26.08 48.37
CA TYR A 188 19.28 25.37 49.63
C TYR A 188 20.49 25.45 50.57
N TYR A 189 21.71 25.33 50.05
CA TYR A 189 22.94 25.39 50.84
C TYR A 189 23.57 26.79 50.94
N GLY A 190 23.06 27.77 50.18
CA GLY A 190 23.63 29.12 50.10
C GLY A 190 23.42 29.98 51.34
N ASP A 191 22.39 29.71 52.14
CA ASP A 191 22.00 30.55 53.28
C ASP A 191 22.49 30.03 54.66
N ASP A 192 22.93 28.77 54.75
CA ASP A 192 23.28 28.12 56.03
C ASP A 192 24.77 28.28 56.43
N VAL A 193 25.57 29.00 55.66
CA VAL A 193 27.00 29.28 55.96
C VAL A 193 27.18 30.56 56.80
N CYS A 194 26.22 30.91 57.66
CA CYS A 194 26.47 31.76 58.84
C CYS A 194 26.45 30.87 60.09
N PHE A 195 27.34 29.86 60.14
CA PHE A 195 27.62 29.08 61.34
C PHE A 195 28.44 29.92 62.34
N GLY A 196 27.75 30.80 63.07
CA GLY A 196 28.26 31.45 64.28
C GLY A 196 29.57 32.23 64.12
N PHE A 197 29.47 33.55 64.29
CA PHE A 197 30.53 34.57 64.23
C PHE A 197 30.69 35.21 62.84
N ASP A 198 30.12 36.42 62.76
CA ASP A 198 30.43 37.52 61.83
C ASP A 198 29.98 37.36 60.37
N CYS A 199 28.68 37.58 60.16
CA CYS A 199 28.17 38.07 58.88
C CYS A 199 28.04 39.61 58.98
N ASP A 200 29.19 40.30 58.88
CA ASP A 200 29.28 41.77 58.84
C ASP A 200 28.70 42.29 57.51
N TYR A 201 27.73 43.20 57.63
CA TYR A 201 27.12 43.97 56.54
C TYR A 201 27.92 45.24 56.21
#